data_AF-A0A7X8EJ56-F1
#
_entry.id   AF-A0A7X8EJ56-F1
#
_cell.length_a   1.000
_cell.length_b   1.000
_cell.length_c   1.000
_cell.angle_alpha   90.00
_cell.angle_beta   90.00
_cell.angle_gamma   90.00
#
_symmetry.space_group_name_H-M   'P 1'
#
loop_
_entity.id
_entity.type
_entity.pdbx_description
1 polymer ?
#
loop_
_entity_poly.entity_id
_entity_poly.type
_entity_poly.pdbx_seq_one_letter_code
_entity_poly.pdbx_strand_id
1 'polypeptide(L)'
;MSAIQTILAALILIGIAVIGLAIRIIIIKGGRFPETHVGHNKEMRKRGIICAKAFDKMEQKKAKSPVDYTTLKIEKTSESGR
;
A
#
# COMPACT_ATOMS: atom_id res chain seq x y z
N MET A 1 -19.12 -16.93 30.86
CA MET A 1 -19.08 -17.36 29.44
C MET A 1 -18.22 -18.60 29.35
N SER A 2 -18.80 -19.73 28.96
CA SER A 2 -18.04 -20.98 28.80
C SER A 2 -17.35 -21.03 27.43
N ALA A 3 -16.30 -21.85 27.30
CA ALA A 3 -15.51 -21.97 26.07
C ALA A 3 -16.36 -22.40 24.85
N ILE A 4 -17.43 -23.18 25.06
CA ILE A 4 -18.35 -23.59 24.00
C ILE A 4 -19.16 -22.39 23.49
N GLN A 5 -19.62 -21.52 24.39
CA GLN A 5 -20.37 -20.31 24.00
C GLN A 5 -19.50 -19.33 23.21
N THR A 6 -18.23 -19.17 23.58
CA THR A 6 -17.32 -18.27 22.87
C THR A 6 -16.96 -18.80 21.48
N ILE A 7 -16.71 -20.10 21.35
CA ILE A 7 -16.45 -20.74 20.05
C ILE A 7 -17.68 -20.60 19.14
N LEU A 8 -18.88 -20.85 19.67
CA LEU A 8 -20.11 -20.73 18.89
C LEU A 8 -20.35 -19.30 18.41
N ALA A 9 -20.13 -18.31 19.27
CA ALA A 9 -20.22 -16.89 18.90
C ALA A 9 -19.19 -16.50 17.82
N ALA A 10 -17.96 -17.00 17.92
CA ALA A 10 -16.91 -16.75 16.93
C ALA A 10 -17.25 -17.34 15.55
N LEU A 11 -17.78 -18.57 15.51
CA LEU A 11 -18.20 -19.22 14.26
C LEU A 11 -19.33 -18.46 13.57
N ILE A 12 -20.31 -17.98 14.32
CA ILE A 12 -21.41 -17.17 13.78
C ILE A 12 -20.87 -15.88 13.15
N LEU A 13 -19.95 -15.19 13.83
CA LEU A 13 -19.36 -13.94 13.33
C LEU A 13 -18.57 -14.17 12.04
N ILE A 14 -17.74 -15.22 11.99
CA ILE A 14 -16.98 -15.60 10.80
C ILE A 14 -17.94 -15.97 9.67
N GLY A 15 -18.99 -16.75 9.97
CA GLY A 15 -20.00 -17.15 8.99
C GLY A 15 -20.67 -15.95 8.32
N ILE A 16 -21.08 -14.95 9.10
CA ILE A 16 -21.68 -13.71 8.58
C ILE A 16 -20.70 -12.95 7.67
N ALA A 17 -19.43 -12.86 8.05
CA ALA A 17 -18.40 -12.19 7.24
C ALA A 17 -18.18 -12.89 5.89
N VAL A 18 -18.11 -14.23 5.89
CA VAL A 18 -17.93 -15.04 4.68
C VAL A 18 -19.15 -14.94 3.76
N ILE A 19 -20.37 -14.98 4.32
CA ILE A 19 -21.61 -14.81 3.54
C ILE A 19 -21.66 -13.42 2.89
N GLY A 20 -21.30 -12.37 3.63
CA GLY A 20 -21.23 -11.01 3.09
C GLY A 20 -20.26 -10.88 1.92
N LEU A 21 -19.08 -11.52 2.03
CA LEU A 21 -18.11 -11.56 0.94
C LEU A 21 -18.63 -12.36 -0.26
N ALA A 22 -19.28 -13.51 -0.03
CA ALA A 22 -19.83 -14.35 -1.08
C ALA A 22 -20.92 -13.62 -1.89
N ILE A 23 -21.84 -12.92 -1.22
CA ILE A 23 -22.88 -12.09 -1.89
C ILE A 23 -22.24 -11.05 -2.80
N ARG A 24 -21.20 -10.36 -2.31
CA ARG A 24 -20.49 -9.31 -3.06
C ARG A 24 -19.82 -9.82 -4.33
N ILE A 25 -19.39 -11.08 -4.34
CA ILE A 25 -18.68 -11.68 -5.46
C ILE A 25 -19.64 -12.35 -6.44
N ILE A 26 -20.63 -13.10 -5.96
CA ILE A 26 -21.51 -13.92 -6.78
C ILE A 26 -22.69 -13.12 -7.33
N ILE A 27 -23.30 -12.24 -6.52
CA ILE A 27 -24.58 -11.60 -6.85
C ILE A 27 -24.38 -10.24 -7.49
N ILE A 28 -23.35 -9.49 -7.09
CA ILE A 28 -23.11 -8.14 -7.62
C ILE A 28 -22.43 -8.23 -8.98
N LYS A 29 -23.01 -7.56 -9.99
CA LYS A 29 -22.40 -7.45 -11.33
C LYS A 29 -21.03 -6.76 -11.23
N GLY A 30 -19.98 -7.46 -11.64
CA GLY A 30 -18.59 -6.98 -11.50
C GLY A 30 -17.97 -7.24 -10.13
N GLY A 31 -18.62 -8.06 -9.29
CA GLY A 31 -18.05 -8.57 -8.05
C GLY A 31 -16.73 -9.28 -8.33
N ARG A 32 -15.65 -8.79 -7.72
CA ARG A 32 -14.34 -9.43 -7.73
C ARG A 32 -13.80 -9.47 -6.31
N PHE A 33 -12.89 -10.40 -6.07
CA PHE A 33 -12.10 -10.35 -4.86
C PHE A 33 -11.32 -9.02 -4.80
N PRO A 34 -11.16 -8.43 -3.61
CA PRO A 34 -10.37 -7.22 -3.43
C PRO A 34 -8.92 -7.46 -3.89
N GLU A 35 -8.35 -6.50 -4.63
CA GLU A 35 -6.98 -6.57 -5.12
C GLU A 35 -5.97 -6.44 -3.97
N THR A 36 -5.36 -7.56 -3.59
CA THR A 36 -4.30 -7.61 -2.55
C THR A 36 -2.93 -7.24 -3.11
N HIS A 37 -2.75 -7.26 -4.43
CA HIS A 37 -1.50 -6.87 -5.07
C HIS A 37 -1.33 -5.36 -5.07
N VAL A 38 -0.31 -4.88 -4.34
CA VAL A 38 0.03 -3.45 -4.23
C VAL A 38 0.18 -2.77 -5.60
N GLY A 39 0.76 -3.46 -6.59
CA GLY A 39 1.01 -2.90 -7.93
C GLY A 39 -0.25 -2.68 -8.78
N HIS A 40 -1.27 -3.52 -8.64
CA HIS A 40 -2.50 -3.46 -9.45
C HIS A 40 -3.66 -2.75 -8.72
N ASN A 41 -3.53 -2.57 -7.40
CA ASN A 41 -4.55 -1.91 -6.60
C ASN A 41 -4.56 -0.39 -6.83
N LYS A 42 -5.61 0.10 -7.51
CA LYS A 42 -5.81 1.52 -7.81
C LYS A 42 -5.92 2.39 -6.55
N GLU A 43 -6.55 1.88 -5.48
CA GLU A 43 -6.73 2.61 -4.24
C GLU A 43 -5.41 2.78 -3.48
N MET A 44 -4.53 1.77 -3.54
CA MET A 44 -3.17 1.86 -2.97
C MET A 44 -2.32 2.86 -3.74
N ARG A 45 -2.41 2.86 -5.07
CA ARG A 45 -1.70 3.83 -5.92
C ARG A 45 -2.15 5.27 -5.68
N LYS A 46 -3.45 5.52 -5.45
CA LYS A 46 -3.97 6.84 -5.06
C LYS A 46 -3.37 7.34 -3.74
N ARG A 47 -3.04 6.42 -2.83
CA ARG A 47 -2.37 6.72 -1.55
C ARG A 47 -0.86 6.84 -1.67
N GLY A 48 -0.30 6.72 -2.88
CA GLY A 48 1.15 6.74 -3.11
C GLY A 48 1.89 5.45 -2.76
N ILE A 49 1.16 4.38 -2.40
CA ILE A 49 1.75 3.10 -2.03
C ILE A 49 1.96 2.27 -3.31
N ILE A 50 3.20 1.90 -3.58
CA ILE A 50 3.62 1.14 -4.76
C ILE A 50 4.61 0.04 -4.36
N CYS A 51 4.88 -0.91 -5.25
CA CYS A 51 5.85 -1.95 -4.98
C CYS A 51 7.27 -1.38 -4.85
N ALA A 52 8.09 -1.99 -3.99
CA ALA A 52 9.46 -1.53 -3.70
C ALA A 52 10.30 -1.36 -4.97
N LYS A 53 10.17 -2.26 -5.95
CA LYS A 53 10.87 -2.17 -7.25
C LYS A 53 10.45 -0.96 -8.07
N ALA A 54 9.16 -0.62 -8.08
CA ALA A 54 8.67 0.57 -8.78
C ALA A 54 9.15 1.84 -8.07
N PHE A 55 9.14 1.84 -6.73
CA PHE A 55 9.66 2.93 -5.92
C PHE A 55 11.14 3.19 -6.21
N ASP A 56 11.97 2.15 -6.09
CA ASP A 56 13.40 2.19 -6.40
C ASP A 56 13.66 2.70 -7.82
N LYS A 57 12.95 2.18 -8.84
CA LYS A 57 13.08 2.68 -10.21
C LYS A 57 12.71 4.16 -10.37
N MET A 58 11.72 4.66 -9.64
CA MET A 58 11.35 6.08 -9.67
C MET A 58 12.40 6.94 -8.99
N GLU A 59 12.93 6.52 -7.84
CA GLU A 59 13.99 7.23 -7.13
C GLU A 59 15.29 7.24 -7.94
N GLN A 60 15.66 6.13 -8.58
CA GLN A 60 16.79 6.10 -9.52
C GLN A 60 16.58 7.06 -10.69
N LYS A 61 15.37 7.19 -11.23
CA LYS A 61 15.07 8.16 -12.29
C LYS A 61 15.17 9.61 -11.80
N LYS A 62 14.74 9.88 -10.56
CA LYS A 62 14.91 11.20 -9.93
C LYS A 62 16.39 11.53 -9.73
N ALA A 63 17.17 10.58 -9.22
CA ALA A 63 18.62 10.74 -9.03
C ALA A 63 19.39 10.90 -10.36
N LYS A 64 18.93 10.25 -11.43
CA LYS A 64 19.50 10.37 -12.79
C LYS A 64 18.97 11.56 -13.58
N SER A 65 17.97 12.28 -13.08
CA SER A 65 17.54 13.52 -13.72
C SER A 65 18.72 14.51 -13.72
N PRO A 66 18.86 15.38 -14.73
CA PRO A 66 19.96 16.33 -14.80
C PRO A 66 19.81 17.32 -13.65
N VAL A 67 20.32 16.96 -12.49
CA VAL A 67 20.60 17.90 -11.41
C VAL A 67 21.57 18.91 -12.00
N ASP A 68 21.13 20.16 -12.05
CA ASP A 68 21.98 21.27 -12.46
C ASP A 68 23.06 21.44 -11.38
N TYR A 69 24.20 20.77 -11.59
CA TYR A 69 25.38 20.80 -10.73
C TYR A 69 25.94 22.23 -10.59
N THR A 70 25.50 23.18 -11.40
CA THR A 70 25.87 24.61 -11.32
C THR A 70 25.22 25.28 -10.10
N THR A 71 23.99 24.89 -9.74
CA THR A 71 23.20 25.51 -8.67
C THR A 71 23.50 24.90 -7.28
N LEU A 72 24.06 23.68 -7.24
CA LEU A 72 24.51 23.01 -6.01
C LEU A 72 25.81 23.61 -5.41
N LYS A 73 26.45 24.58 -6.06
CA LYS A 73 27.62 25.30 -5.53
C LYS A 73 27.30 26.48 -4.63
N ILE A 74 26.01 26.73 -4.32
CA ILE A 74 25.58 27.96 -3.65
C ILE A 74 24.85 27.66 -2.33
N GLU A 75 25.53 27.03 -1.38
CA GLU A 75 25.29 27.32 0.05
C GLU A 75 26.59 27.15 0.87
N LYS A 76 27.49 28.12 0.65
CA LYS A 76 28.49 28.65 1.58
C LYS A 76 29.73 27.82 1.99
N THR A 77 30.84 28.39 1.53
CA THR A 77 32.20 28.44 2.09
C THR A 77 32.26 28.91 3.57
N SER A 78 33.40 28.59 4.22
CA SER A 78 34.01 29.10 5.47
C SER A 78 33.47 28.67 6.85
N GLU A 79 34.43 28.19 7.69
CA GLU A 79 34.41 27.93 9.14
C GLU A 79 34.02 26.53 9.70
N SER A 80 34.91 26.01 10.55
CA SER A 80 34.83 24.83 11.45
C SER A 80 35.27 23.49 10.84
N GLY A 81 36.42 22.88 11.14
CA GLY A 81 37.39 23.07 12.22
C GLY A 81 37.95 21.70 12.62
N ARG A 82 39.28 21.53 12.48
CA ARG A 82 40.15 20.34 12.70
C ARG A 82 40.22 19.31 11.59
#